data_AF-A0AAW0B2V0-F1
#
_entry.id   AF-A0AAW0B2V0-F1
#
_cell.length_a   1.000
_cell.length_b   1.000
_cell.length_c   1.000
_cell.angle_alpha   90.00
_cell.angle_beta   90.00
_cell.angle_gamma   90.00
#
_symmetry.space_group_name_H-M   'P 1'
#
loop_
_entity.id
_entity.type
_entity.pdbx_description
1 polymer ?
#
loop_
_entity_poly.entity_id
_entity_poly.type
_entity_poly.pdbx_seq_one_letter_code
_entity_poly.pdbx_strand_id
1 'polypeptide(L)'
;MSAARTLRSHKKASSTSAPKSAKSRATKSATTASVKKTRAKITRQSKAGQHAESKSAAQPSSTSLLKHSQQTTDEWYKAARTKNGYANYVKSGKKWLEEWTSEGRLDDEIGADAFDVIAEHTPLALRALTAYKCEHLERGFSSAEGLRSAFKDYFERVCGCQGDFWKYNSHTQKWEGNPVFESGFKTYYESLKNRHNRTGTATQALPMLPADLKVIMTYLDSDEGAKAFTVTQRLYFKAFASTAFTLWTRNDELVNLQFKDVKMDLRSKTGIPYHEFSLIFRKTNKDPTKVQKYMVQLDKVHPEVDCYTHVKAWKIHMEGLLGRSLTGNDFVFPALASTGQVKFGEPTSRSAFETLLNDVVEKSDALHGRNGKFTTHCFRRGGAQYRFLWADRKWSLKAVKWWGGWSSNENVGTLMRYLLDELMAYEEGFSDIMMDDRVIDRHETFMGEDNTAPLSKADLVKFEESMVAKLQLILSESTGARMPPLDCTEPSSMPESLARTSDNPPTSSSSPLSPASSPEPYVPRPSRIPSTKSLDDALTYWNHGAPGKGLDVPLKDWLTLFKPLDYSSEGVKFGNIRFVCEEFYTHCNGDFTLFELEFPGLRQRFTLLMKAVREKRKVRGDTKSRKRTHK
;
A
#
# COMPACT_ATOMS: atom_id res chain seq x y z
N MET A 1 50.32 12.51 -11.36
CA MET A 1 51.09 13.77 -11.29
C MET A 1 50.41 14.82 -12.14
N SER A 2 50.12 15.97 -11.54
CA SER A 2 49.88 17.30 -12.14
C SER A 2 49.34 17.42 -13.56
N ALA A 3 48.19 18.06 -13.74
CA ALA A 3 48.13 19.51 -13.97
C ALA A 3 46.71 19.97 -14.37
N ALA A 4 46.41 21.20 -13.96
CA ALA A 4 45.15 21.92 -14.04
C ALA A 4 44.82 22.51 -15.44
N ARG A 5 43.70 23.27 -15.48
CA ARG A 5 43.18 24.23 -16.48
C ARG A 5 42.09 23.65 -17.42
N THR A 6 40.98 24.31 -17.76
CA THR A 6 40.64 25.75 -17.74
C THR A 6 39.11 25.94 -17.79
N LEU A 7 38.61 26.99 -17.13
CA LEU A 7 37.33 27.64 -17.41
C LEU A 7 37.27 28.17 -18.85
N ARG A 8 36.09 28.09 -19.50
CA ARG A 8 35.69 29.03 -20.56
C ARG A 8 34.21 29.42 -20.40
N SER A 9 34.02 30.71 -20.19
CA SER A 9 32.75 31.44 -20.30
C SER A 9 32.59 32.05 -21.69
N HIS A 10 31.42 32.67 -21.92
CA HIS A 10 30.90 33.41 -23.10
C HIS A 10 29.87 32.61 -23.91
N LYS A 11 28.73 33.17 -24.35
CA LYS A 11 28.24 34.56 -24.34
C LYS A 11 26.72 34.52 -24.60
N LYS A 12 25.96 35.37 -23.92
CA LYS A 12 24.60 35.81 -24.31
C LYS A 12 24.69 36.59 -25.62
N ALA A 13 23.72 36.40 -26.52
CA ALA A 13 23.35 37.38 -27.53
C ALA A 13 21.82 37.43 -27.65
N SER A 14 21.29 38.62 -27.38
CA SER A 14 19.91 39.05 -27.57
C SER A 14 19.75 39.75 -28.92
N SER A 15 18.59 39.58 -29.57
CA SER A 15 17.99 40.55 -30.50
C SER A 15 16.49 40.20 -30.60
N THR A 16 15.52 40.97 -30.07
CA THR A 16 14.85 42.18 -30.64
C THR A 16 14.64 42.12 -32.16
N SER A 17 13.49 42.40 -32.78
CA SER A 17 12.09 42.64 -32.39
C SER A 17 11.32 42.96 -33.69
N ALA A 18 10.13 42.36 -33.88
CA ALA A 18 8.95 42.90 -34.61
C ALA A 18 9.00 42.98 -36.18
N PRO A 19 7.87 43.25 -36.89
CA PRO A 19 6.47 42.77 -36.72
C PRO A 19 5.77 42.42 -38.07
N LYS A 20 4.46 42.07 -37.98
CA LYS A 20 3.38 42.09 -39.01
C LYS A 20 3.17 40.80 -39.84
N SER A 21 1.99 40.18 -39.72
CA SER A 21 0.82 40.60 -40.51
C SER A 21 -0.47 39.95 -40.01
N ALA A 22 -1.49 40.79 -39.87
CA ALA A 22 -2.87 40.39 -39.69
C ALA A 22 -3.48 40.00 -41.04
N LYS A 23 -4.28 38.92 -41.08
CA LYS A 23 -5.35 38.77 -42.05
C LYS A 23 -6.64 38.40 -41.33
N SER A 24 -7.49 39.40 -41.24
CA SER A 24 -8.92 39.36 -40.95
C SER A 24 -9.74 38.79 -42.12
N ARG A 25 -11.03 38.57 -41.84
CA ARG A 25 -12.21 38.40 -42.72
C ARG A 25 -12.47 36.96 -43.20
N ALA A 26 -13.70 36.43 -43.21
CA ALA A 26 -15.01 37.04 -43.01
C ALA A 26 -16.04 35.98 -42.60
N THR A 27 -17.04 36.47 -41.87
CA THR A 27 -18.36 35.90 -41.60
C THR A 27 -19.13 35.48 -42.85
N LYS A 28 -19.89 34.38 -42.77
CA LYS A 28 -21.19 34.23 -43.45
C LYS A 28 -22.20 33.51 -42.54
N SER A 29 -23.40 34.06 -42.60
CA SER A 29 -24.55 33.84 -41.72
C SER A 29 -25.37 32.60 -42.04
N ALA A 30 -26.20 32.27 -41.06
CA ALA A 30 -27.31 31.33 -41.03
C ALA A 30 -28.15 31.17 -42.31
N THR A 31 -28.60 29.95 -42.56
CA THR A 31 -30.00 29.68 -42.91
C THR A 31 -30.43 28.29 -42.44
N THR A 32 -31.67 28.24 -41.98
CA THR A 32 -32.49 27.20 -41.35
C THR A 32 -32.80 25.95 -42.18
N ALA A 33 -32.87 24.77 -41.54
CA ALA A 33 -33.88 23.70 -41.74
C ALA A 33 -33.57 22.51 -40.80
N SER A 34 -34.32 22.30 -39.72
CA SER A 34 -35.49 21.41 -39.61
C SER A 34 -35.16 19.91 -39.44
N VAL A 35 -35.29 19.47 -38.19
CA VAL A 35 -35.99 18.27 -37.70
C VAL A 35 -35.90 16.98 -38.53
N LYS A 36 -35.25 15.95 -37.97
CA LYS A 36 -35.83 14.60 -37.84
C LYS A 36 -35.07 13.75 -36.80
N LYS A 37 -35.71 13.62 -35.62
CA LYS A 37 -35.44 12.58 -34.62
C LYS A 37 -35.94 11.24 -35.18
N THR A 38 -35.09 10.22 -35.21
CA THR A 38 -35.53 8.82 -35.41
C THR A 38 -35.39 8.08 -34.09
N ARG A 39 -36.53 7.96 -33.41
CA ARG A 39 -36.78 7.19 -32.20
C ARG A 39 -36.96 5.73 -32.61
N ALA A 40 -35.98 4.86 -32.33
CA ALA A 40 -36.10 3.42 -32.56
C ALA A 40 -37.07 2.81 -31.52
N LYS A 41 -38.15 2.25 -32.06
CA LYS A 41 -39.32 1.72 -31.34
C LYS A 41 -39.01 0.30 -30.87
N ILE A 42 -38.97 0.12 -29.56
CA ILE A 42 -39.02 -1.19 -28.90
C ILE A 42 -40.34 -1.85 -29.30
N THR A 43 -40.26 -2.92 -30.09
CA THR A 43 -41.42 -3.75 -30.43
C THR A 43 -41.35 -5.00 -29.55
N ARG A 44 -42.23 -5.01 -28.54
CA ARG A 44 -42.66 -6.20 -27.81
C ARG A 44 -43.30 -7.16 -28.82
N GLN A 45 -42.75 -8.36 -28.97
CA GLN A 45 -43.51 -9.50 -29.48
C GLN A 45 -43.74 -10.51 -28.35
N SER A 46 -45.01 -10.78 -28.16
CA SER A 46 -45.62 -11.66 -27.18
C SER A 46 -45.48 -13.13 -27.56
N LYS A 47 -45.34 -13.96 -26.52
CA LYS A 47 -45.50 -15.42 -26.52
C LYS A 47 -46.79 -15.86 -27.21
N ALA A 48 -46.67 -16.85 -28.08
CA ALA A 48 -47.71 -17.84 -28.35
C ALA A 48 -47.03 -19.21 -28.30
N GLY A 49 -47.59 -20.12 -27.49
CA GLY A 49 -47.05 -21.46 -27.29
C GLY A 49 -47.46 -22.42 -28.42
N GLN A 50 -46.60 -23.40 -28.67
CA GLN A 50 -46.98 -24.69 -29.25
C GLN A 50 -46.16 -25.79 -28.57
N HIS A 51 -46.87 -26.85 -28.22
CA HIS A 51 -46.41 -28.05 -27.55
C HIS A 51 -45.77 -29.03 -28.54
N ALA A 52 -44.86 -29.85 -28.01
CA ALA A 52 -44.44 -31.19 -28.44
C ALA A 52 -43.57 -31.33 -29.70
N GLU A 53 -42.29 -31.69 -29.49
CA GLU A 53 -41.77 -33.01 -29.88
C GLU A 53 -40.41 -33.27 -29.22
N SER A 54 -40.31 -34.41 -28.53
CA SER A 54 -39.10 -34.88 -27.87
C SER A 54 -38.09 -35.42 -28.89
N LYS A 55 -36.97 -34.72 -29.08
CA LYS A 55 -35.76 -35.29 -29.69
C LYS A 55 -34.69 -35.42 -28.61
N SER A 56 -34.19 -36.64 -28.43
CA SER A 56 -33.11 -36.97 -27.51
C SER A 56 -31.88 -36.10 -27.81
N ALA A 57 -31.53 -35.21 -26.89
CA ALA A 57 -30.32 -34.42 -26.99
C ALA A 57 -29.11 -35.34 -26.81
N ALA A 58 -28.39 -35.59 -27.91
CA ALA A 58 -27.06 -36.19 -27.85
C ALA A 58 -26.16 -35.32 -26.97
N GLN A 59 -25.36 -35.97 -26.11
CA GLN A 59 -24.39 -35.29 -25.25
C GLN A 59 -23.47 -34.41 -26.11
N PRO A 60 -23.24 -33.14 -25.73
CA PRO A 60 -22.35 -32.25 -26.47
C PRO A 60 -20.93 -32.82 -26.47
N SER A 61 -20.33 -32.96 -27.67
CA SER A 61 -18.97 -33.46 -27.80
C SER A 61 -17.97 -32.57 -27.05
N SER A 62 -16.85 -33.13 -26.58
CA SER A 62 -15.80 -32.40 -25.86
C SER A 62 -15.30 -31.18 -26.64
N THR A 63 -15.28 -31.26 -27.96
CA THR A 63 -14.93 -30.17 -28.88
C THR A 63 -15.97 -29.05 -28.88
N SER A 64 -17.26 -29.36 -28.74
CA SER A 64 -18.32 -28.36 -28.62
C SER A 64 -18.32 -27.68 -27.24
N LEU A 65 -17.99 -28.43 -26.18
CA LEU A 65 -17.83 -27.90 -24.82
C LEU A 65 -16.60 -26.99 -24.70
N LEU A 66 -15.49 -27.32 -25.37
CA LEU A 66 -14.30 -26.46 -25.46
C LEU A 66 -14.58 -25.16 -26.22
N LYS A 67 -15.30 -25.22 -27.35
CA LYS A 67 -15.72 -24.03 -28.10
C LYS A 67 -16.66 -23.15 -27.28
N HIS A 68 -17.60 -23.75 -26.55
CA HIS A 68 -18.55 -23.01 -25.73
C HIS A 68 -17.90 -22.38 -24.48
N SER A 69 -16.92 -23.07 -23.87
CA SER A 69 -16.06 -22.55 -22.79
C SER A 69 -15.15 -21.40 -23.26
N GLN A 70 -14.60 -21.48 -24.48
CA GLN A 70 -13.83 -20.40 -25.09
C GLN A 70 -14.69 -19.16 -25.38
N GLN A 71 -15.91 -19.34 -25.90
CA GLN A 71 -16.86 -18.24 -26.14
C GLN A 71 -17.31 -17.57 -24.84
N THR A 72 -17.64 -18.34 -23.81
CA THR A 72 -18.00 -17.78 -22.49
C THR A 72 -16.82 -17.10 -21.79
N THR A 73 -15.60 -17.60 -21.95
CA THR A 73 -14.40 -16.92 -21.43
C THR A 73 -14.17 -15.57 -22.13
N ASP A 74 -14.42 -15.51 -23.43
CA ASP A 74 -14.26 -14.32 -24.27
C ASP A 74 -15.29 -13.23 -24.00
N GLU A 75 -16.54 -13.60 -23.73
CA GLU A 75 -17.62 -12.67 -23.44
C GLU A 75 -17.60 -12.19 -21.97
N TRP A 76 -17.07 -13.00 -21.04
CA TRP A 76 -17.21 -12.73 -19.60
C TRP A 76 -15.93 -12.20 -18.93
N TYR A 77 -14.72 -12.47 -19.47
CA TYR A 77 -13.46 -12.19 -18.74
C TYR A 77 -12.53 -11.14 -19.36
N LYS A 78 -12.77 -10.64 -20.58
CA LYS A 78 -11.92 -9.59 -21.19
C LYS A 78 -12.73 -8.49 -21.85
N ALA A 79 -12.44 -7.23 -21.50
CA ALA A 79 -13.04 -6.08 -22.16
C ALA A 79 -12.66 -6.03 -23.66
N ALA A 80 -13.61 -5.66 -24.52
CA ALA A 80 -13.41 -5.56 -25.98
C ALA A 80 -12.18 -4.72 -26.37
N ARG A 81 -11.89 -3.66 -25.59
CA ARG A 81 -10.70 -2.81 -25.76
C ARG A 81 -9.38 -3.59 -25.60
N THR A 82 -9.30 -4.51 -24.65
CA THR A 82 -8.11 -5.34 -24.40
C THR A 82 -7.91 -6.35 -25.53
N LYS A 83 -9.00 -6.94 -26.04
CA LYS A 83 -8.96 -7.88 -27.17
C LYS A 83 -8.42 -7.20 -28.44
N ASN A 84 -8.90 -6.00 -28.75
CA ASN A 84 -8.39 -5.20 -29.87
C ASN A 84 -6.93 -4.79 -29.67
N GLY A 85 -6.55 -4.42 -28.45
CA GLY A 85 -5.16 -4.12 -28.10
C GLY A 85 -4.21 -5.29 -28.36
N TYR A 86 -4.58 -6.49 -27.91
CA TYR A 86 -3.75 -7.69 -28.11
C TYR A 86 -3.63 -8.06 -29.58
N ALA A 87 -4.72 -8.01 -30.33
CA ALA A 87 -4.69 -8.25 -31.78
C ALA A 87 -3.73 -7.28 -32.50
N ASN A 88 -3.70 -6.01 -32.09
CA ASN A 88 -2.77 -5.02 -32.66
C ASN A 88 -1.30 -5.32 -32.32
N TYR A 89 -1.00 -5.77 -31.10
CA TYR A 89 0.36 -6.17 -30.73
C TYR A 89 0.84 -7.36 -31.57
N VAL A 90 0.02 -8.40 -31.72
CA VAL A 90 0.36 -9.58 -32.52
C VAL A 90 0.53 -9.19 -33.99
N LYS A 91 -0.41 -8.43 -34.56
CA LYS A 91 -0.34 -7.96 -35.95
C LYS A 91 0.92 -7.14 -36.22
N SER A 92 1.26 -6.21 -35.32
CA SER A 92 2.50 -5.43 -35.44
C SER A 92 3.74 -6.30 -35.29
N GLY A 93 3.71 -7.32 -34.44
CA GLY A 93 4.85 -8.22 -34.23
C GLY A 93 5.12 -9.11 -35.43
N LYS A 94 4.06 -9.67 -36.04
CA LYS A 94 4.17 -10.46 -37.27
C LYS A 94 4.69 -9.65 -38.45
N LYS A 95 4.14 -8.45 -38.65
CA LYS A 95 4.60 -7.55 -39.71
C LYS A 95 6.09 -7.21 -39.54
N TRP A 96 6.52 -6.94 -38.31
CA TRP A 96 7.93 -6.68 -38.00
C TRP A 96 8.81 -7.90 -38.35
N LEU A 97 8.37 -9.10 -38.00
CA LEU A 97 9.11 -10.34 -38.26
C LEU A 97 9.27 -10.59 -39.77
N GLU A 98 8.18 -10.43 -40.53
CA GLU A 98 8.18 -10.56 -41.99
C GLU A 98 9.15 -9.57 -42.66
N GLU A 99 9.09 -8.29 -42.27
CA GLU A 99 10.01 -7.26 -42.77
C GLU A 99 11.46 -7.60 -42.44
N TRP A 100 11.76 -8.00 -41.20
CA TRP A 100 13.13 -8.22 -40.75
C TRP A 100 13.77 -9.50 -41.27
N THR A 101 12.98 -10.56 -41.46
CA THR A 101 13.44 -11.77 -42.15
C THR A 101 13.69 -11.46 -43.64
N SER A 102 12.85 -10.65 -44.30
CA SER A 102 13.08 -10.25 -45.70
C SER A 102 14.33 -9.39 -45.91
N GLU A 103 14.71 -8.62 -44.88
CA GLU A 103 15.92 -7.78 -44.87
C GLU A 103 17.18 -8.55 -44.44
N GLY A 104 17.08 -9.83 -44.08
CA GLY A 104 18.22 -10.65 -43.60
C GLY A 104 18.82 -10.14 -42.29
N ARG A 105 18.00 -9.52 -41.42
CA ARG A 105 18.45 -8.92 -40.15
C ARG A 105 18.34 -9.84 -38.94
N LEU A 106 17.75 -11.02 -39.12
CA LEU A 106 17.60 -12.06 -38.11
C LEU A 106 18.42 -13.27 -38.55
N ASP A 107 18.80 -14.12 -37.59
CA ASP A 107 19.45 -15.40 -37.92
C ASP A 107 18.62 -16.17 -38.95
N ASP A 108 19.30 -16.84 -39.88
CA ASP A 108 18.68 -17.62 -40.98
C ASP A 108 17.70 -18.70 -40.46
N GLU A 109 17.84 -19.07 -39.18
CA GLU A 109 16.99 -20.02 -38.46
C GLU A 109 15.63 -19.43 -37.99
N ILE A 110 15.46 -18.10 -38.03
CA ILE A 110 14.22 -17.41 -37.67
C ILE A 110 13.39 -17.11 -38.93
N GLY A 111 12.44 -18.01 -39.22
CA GLY A 111 11.47 -17.84 -40.30
C GLY A 111 10.49 -16.68 -40.09
N ALA A 112 9.97 -16.13 -41.19
CA ALA A 112 8.94 -15.07 -41.17
C ALA A 112 7.62 -15.53 -40.52
N ASP A 113 7.40 -16.83 -40.47
CA ASP A 113 6.26 -17.52 -39.86
C ASP A 113 6.54 -18.02 -38.44
N ALA A 114 7.66 -17.66 -37.81
CA ALA A 114 8.07 -18.20 -36.50
C ALA A 114 7.07 -17.97 -35.36
N PHE A 115 6.11 -17.04 -35.52
CA PHE A 115 5.01 -16.88 -34.57
C PHE A 115 3.77 -17.74 -34.88
N ASP A 116 3.63 -18.22 -36.11
CA ASP A 116 2.50 -19.03 -36.57
C ASP A 116 2.80 -20.52 -36.54
N VAL A 117 4.05 -20.88 -36.87
CA VAL A 117 4.59 -22.24 -36.78
C VAL A 117 5.49 -22.31 -35.55
N ILE A 118 4.96 -22.88 -34.48
CA ILE A 118 5.64 -22.99 -33.19
C ILE A 118 6.83 -23.95 -33.31
N ALA A 119 8.04 -23.41 -33.17
CA ALA A 119 9.31 -24.11 -33.33
C ALA A 119 10.34 -23.67 -32.27
N GLU A 120 11.55 -24.25 -32.33
CA GLU A 120 12.64 -23.96 -31.39
C GLU A 120 12.97 -22.47 -31.28
N HIS A 121 12.94 -21.75 -32.42
CA HIS A 121 13.32 -20.34 -32.49
C HIS A 121 12.17 -19.37 -32.20
N THR A 122 10.94 -19.84 -31.97
CA THR A 122 9.79 -18.96 -31.65
C THR A 122 10.03 -18.08 -30.41
N PRO A 123 10.58 -18.58 -29.29
CA PRO A 123 10.94 -17.73 -28.15
C PRO A 123 12.05 -16.72 -28.48
N LEU A 124 13.00 -17.09 -29.34
CA LEU A 124 14.09 -16.19 -29.78
C LEU A 124 13.54 -15.04 -30.62
N ALA A 125 12.62 -15.32 -31.56
CA ALA A 125 11.91 -14.31 -32.33
C ALA A 125 11.12 -13.35 -31.43
N LEU A 126 10.46 -13.88 -30.39
CA LEU A 126 9.70 -13.07 -29.43
C LEU A 126 10.62 -12.17 -28.59
N ARG A 127 11.78 -12.71 -28.17
CA ARG A 127 12.82 -11.95 -27.47
C ARG A 127 13.37 -10.84 -28.35
N ALA A 128 13.70 -11.13 -29.61
CA ALA A 128 14.22 -10.16 -30.57
C ALA A 128 13.20 -9.03 -30.82
N LEU A 129 11.91 -9.36 -31.01
CA LEU A 129 10.84 -8.37 -31.12
C LEU A 129 10.76 -7.47 -29.88
N THR A 130 10.83 -8.08 -28.70
CA THR A 130 10.76 -7.35 -27.43
C THR A 130 11.96 -6.42 -27.26
N ALA A 131 13.16 -6.88 -27.60
CA ALA A 131 14.38 -6.08 -27.59
C ALA A 131 14.31 -4.92 -28.58
N TYR A 132 13.89 -5.18 -29.82
CA TYR A 132 13.70 -4.13 -30.82
C TYR A 132 12.73 -3.05 -30.33
N LYS A 133 11.57 -3.44 -29.79
CA LYS A 133 10.59 -2.47 -29.28
C LYS A 133 11.11 -1.70 -28.07
N CYS A 134 11.76 -2.36 -27.11
CA CYS A 134 12.13 -1.73 -25.84
C CYS A 134 13.49 -1.04 -25.82
N GLU A 135 14.44 -1.49 -26.63
CA GLU A 135 15.81 -0.96 -26.66
C GLU A 135 16.03 -0.09 -27.88
N HIS A 136 15.64 -0.55 -29.07
CA HIS A 136 15.87 0.22 -30.31
C HIS A 136 14.84 1.32 -30.53
N LEU A 137 13.56 1.06 -30.26
CA LEU A 137 12.50 2.09 -30.32
C LEU A 137 12.26 2.81 -28.98
N GLU A 138 13.11 2.54 -27.98
CA GLU A 138 13.06 3.14 -26.65
C GLU A 138 11.67 3.08 -25.97
N ARG A 139 10.88 2.03 -26.26
CA ARG A 139 9.56 1.89 -25.65
C ARG A 139 9.69 1.37 -24.21
N GLY A 140 8.96 1.98 -23.29
CA GLY A 140 8.96 1.58 -21.88
C GLY A 140 8.47 0.16 -21.61
N PHE A 141 8.67 -0.31 -20.37
CA PHE A 141 8.34 -1.67 -19.93
C PHE A 141 6.88 -2.09 -20.16
N SER A 142 5.94 -1.14 -20.16
CA SER A 142 4.54 -1.40 -20.52
C SER A 142 4.37 -2.02 -21.91
N SER A 143 5.28 -1.73 -22.85
CA SER A 143 5.27 -2.34 -24.18
C SER A 143 5.71 -3.81 -24.14
N ALA A 144 6.73 -4.15 -23.33
CA ALA A 144 7.12 -5.54 -23.11
C ALA A 144 6.01 -6.33 -22.42
N GLU A 145 5.32 -5.75 -21.43
CA GLU A 145 4.18 -6.37 -20.75
C GLU A 145 3.00 -6.61 -21.69
N GLY A 146 2.70 -5.62 -22.54
CA GLY A 146 1.68 -5.72 -23.59
C GLY A 146 2.00 -6.83 -24.60
N LEU A 147 3.23 -6.86 -25.13
CA LEU A 147 3.70 -7.91 -26.05
C LEU A 147 3.61 -9.28 -25.40
N ARG A 148 4.18 -9.46 -24.21
CA ARG A 148 4.16 -10.74 -23.49
C ARG A 148 2.74 -11.24 -23.29
N SER A 149 1.82 -10.37 -22.87
CA SER A 149 0.44 -10.76 -22.59
C SER A 149 -0.35 -11.06 -23.86
N ALA A 150 -0.13 -10.28 -24.93
CA ALA A 150 -0.76 -10.49 -26.22
C ALA A 150 -0.28 -11.78 -26.89
N PHE A 151 1.03 -12.04 -26.90
CA PHE A 151 1.59 -13.27 -27.47
C PHE A 151 1.28 -14.50 -26.61
N LYS A 152 1.23 -14.38 -25.28
CA LYS A 152 0.75 -15.46 -24.41
C LYS A 152 -0.65 -15.91 -24.82
N ASP A 153 -1.58 -14.95 -24.95
CA ASP A 153 -2.96 -15.21 -25.37
C ASP A 153 -3.06 -15.74 -26.80
N TYR A 154 -2.23 -15.20 -27.70
CA TYR A 154 -2.15 -15.63 -29.09
C TYR A 154 -1.75 -17.10 -29.21
N PHE A 155 -0.65 -17.50 -28.58
CA PHE A 155 -0.17 -18.88 -28.63
C PHE A 155 -1.17 -19.85 -27.98
N GLU A 156 -1.84 -19.45 -26.89
CA GLU A 156 -2.86 -20.27 -26.24
C GLU A 156 -4.08 -20.53 -27.13
N ARG A 157 -4.55 -19.51 -27.86
CA ARG A 157 -5.82 -19.57 -28.59
C ARG A 157 -5.68 -20.01 -30.04
N VAL A 158 -4.65 -19.51 -30.71
CA VAL A 158 -4.47 -19.67 -32.15
C VAL A 158 -3.57 -20.87 -32.43
N CYS A 159 -2.46 -20.98 -31.69
CA CYS A 159 -1.50 -22.08 -31.86
C CYS A 159 -1.83 -23.29 -30.96
N GLY A 160 -2.80 -23.17 -30.05
CA GLY A 160 -3.21 -24.24 -29.15
C GLY A 160 -2.18 -24.62 -28.08
N CYS A 161 -1.20 -23.74 -27.81
CA CYS A 161 -0.17 -23.96 -26.80
C CYS A 161 -0.80 -23.99 -25.39
N GLN A 162 -0.57 -25.04 -24.61
CA GLN A 162 -1.11 -25.14 -23.25
C GLN A 162 -0.02 -25.24 -22.18
N GLY A 163 -0.30 -24.66 -21.02
CA GLY A 163 0.55 -24.76 -19.83
C GLY A 163 1.57 -23.62 -19.68
N ASP A 164 2.03 -23.44 -18.44
CA ASP A 164 3.01 -22.43 -18.06
C ASP A 164 4.46 -22.97 -18.15
N PHE A 165 4.80 -23.60 -19.26
CA PHE A 165 6.13 -24.17 -19.53
C PHE A 165 6.48 -24.06 -21.02
N TRP A 166 7.75 -24.32 -21.36
CA TRP A 166 8.24 -24.48 -22.74
C TRP A 166 9.30 -25.59 -22.74
N LYS A 167 9.10 -26.65 -23.52
CA LYS A 167 10.05 -27.78 -23.59
C LYS A 167 9.92 -28.56 -24.89
N TYR A 168 11.01 -29.20 -25.31
CA TYR A 168 10.97 -30.20 -26.37
C TYR A 168 10.44 -31.52 -25.81
N ASN A 169 9.44 -32.12 -26.46
CA ASN A 169 8.96 -33.45 -26.13
C ASN A 169 9.59 -34.48 -27.08
N SER A 170 10.49 -35.30 -26.54
CA SER A 170 11.20 -36.35 -27.27
C SER A 170 10.30 -37.45 -27.82
N HIS A 171 9.09 -37.65 -27.27
CA HIS A 171 8.16 -38.66 -27.76
C HIS A 171 7.33 -38.17 -28.94
N THR A 172 6.90 -36.91 -28.92
CA THR A 172 6.10 -36.32 -30.01
C THR A 172 6.97 -35.62 -31.07
N GLN A 173 8.28 -35.50 -30.82
CA GLN A 173 9.26 -34.77 -31.64
C GLN A 173 8.79 -33.33 -31.94
N LYS A 174 8.14 -32.70 -30.96
CA LYS A 174 7.54 -31.38 -31.07
C LYS A 174 7.82 -30.55 -29.83
N TRP A 175 7.88 -29.24 -30.02
CA TRP A 175 7.91 -28.29 -28.93
C TRP A 175 6.52 -28.16 -28.32
N GLU A 176 6.46 -28.25 -26.99
CA GLU A 176 5.24 -28.17 -26.22
C GLU A 176 5.31 -27.06 -25.17
N GLY A 177 4.15 -26.47 -24.90
CA GLY A 177 4.03 -25.34 -23.99
C GLY A 177 3.96 -24.00 -24.70
N ASN A 178 3.94 -22.92 -23.95
CA ASN A 178 3.84 -21.57 -24.47
C ASN A 178 5.22 -20.89 -24.51
N PRO A 179 5.68 -20.40 -25.69
CA PRO A 179 7.01 -19.79 -25.86
C PRO A 179 7.36 -18.67 -24.87
N VAL A 180 6.36 -17.98 -24.32
CA VAL A 180 6.53 -16.92 -23.31
C VAL A 180 7.16 -17.43 -22.00
N PHE A 181 7.15 -18.74 -21.76
CA PHE A 181 7.72 -19.35 -20.55
C PHE A 181 9.12 -19.93 -20.75
N GLU A 182 9.72 -19.75 -21.93
CA GLU A 182 11.13 -20.08 -22.15
C GLU A 182 12.04 -19.27 -21.20
N SER A 183 13.12 -19.89 -20.73
CA SER A 183 13.95 -19.35 -19.65
C SER A 183 14.72 -18.09 -20.06
N GLY A 184 15.24 -18.03 -21.27
CA GLY A 184 15.91 -16.87 -21.86
C GLY A 184 14.99 -15.67 -22.01
N PHE A 185 13.79 -15.85 -22.58
CA PHE A 185 12.77 -14.81 -22.70
C PHE A 185 12.33 -14.32 -21.32
N LYS A 186 12.07 -15.24 -20.37
CA LYS A 186 11.67 -14.89 -19.00
C LYS A 186 12.75 -14.07 -18.29
N THR A 187 14.01 -14.50 -18.38
CA THR A 187 15.14 -13.79 -17.76
C THR A 187 15.29 -12.38 -18.34
N TYR A 188 15.15 -12.25 -19.66
CA TYR A 188 15.18 -10.95 -20.34
C TYR A 188 13.99 -10.06 -19.92
N TYR A 189 12.78 -10.60 -19.88
CA TYR A 189 11.61 -9.86 -19.42
C TYR A 189 11.76 -9.38 -17.97
N GLU A 190 12.31 -10.22 -17.08
CA GLU A 190 12.59 -9.85 -15.69
C GLU A 190 13.68 -8.77 -15.59
N SER A 191 14.69 -8.78 -16.45
CA SER A 191 15.71 -7.72 -16.49
C SER A 191 15.09 -6.37 -16.92
N LEU A 192 14.19 -6.36 -17.91
CA LEU A 192 13.44 -5.16 -18.32
C LEU A 192 12.59 -4.61 -17.18
N LYS A 193 11.92 -5.50 -16.44
CA LYS A 193 11.12 -5.13 -15.26
C LYS A 193 12.00 -4.50 -14.18
N ASN A 194 13.15 -5.11 -13.89
CA ASN A 194 14.09 -4.61 -12.89
C ASN A 194 14.69 -3.26 -13.30
N ARG A 195 15.05 -3.08 -14.57
CA ARG A 195 15.51 -1.81 -15.12
C ARG A 195 14.44 -0.73 -14.95
N HIS A 196 13.20 -1.01 -15.35
CA HIS A 196 12.08 -0.09 -15.16
C HIS A 196 11.86 0.29 -13.69
N ASN A 197 11.97 -0.67 -12.78
CA ASN A 197 11.86 -0.41 -11.34
C ASN A 197 13.04 0.43 -10.79
N ARG A 198 14.23 0.38 -11.40
CA ARG A 198 15.41 1.17 -11.00
C ARG A 198 15.42 2.57 -11.59
N THR A 199 15.02 2.73 -12.85
CA THR A 199 15.06 4.01 -13.59
C THR A 199 13.73 4.75 -13.55
N GLY A 200 12.66 4.13 -13.07
CA GLY A 200 11.40 4.81 -12.86
C GLY A 200 11.57 5.88 -11.79
N THR A 201 11.25 7.14 -12.11
CA THR A 201 10.97 8.18 -11.11
C THR A 201 10.06 7.57 -10.07
N ALA A 202 10.47 7.56 -8.80
CA ALA A 202 9.82 6.81 -7.72
C ALA A 202 8.30 6.76 -7.92
N THR A 203 7.79 5.62 -8.40
CA THR A 203 6.34 5.43 -8.59
C THR A 203 5.58 5.41 -7.26
N GLN A 204 6.33 5.49 -6.16
CA GLN A 204 5.85 5.65 -4.81
C GLN A 204 5.18 7.02 -4.70
N ALA A 205 3.90 7.03 -4.38
CA ALA A 205 3.20 8.26 -4.01
C ALA A 205 3.96 8.97 -2.88
N LEU A 206 4.24 10.26 -3.07
CA LEU A 206 4.72 11.09 -1.97
C LEU A 206 3.64 11.14 -0.87
N PRO A 207 4.01 11.15 0.41
CA PRO A 207 3.15 11.40 1.54
C PRO A 207 2.78 12.88 1.52
N MET A 208 1.53 13.16 1.79
CA MET A 208 1.14 14.54 1.99
C MET A 208 1.22 14.84 3.48
N LEU A 209 2.21 15.63 3.91
CA LEU A 209 2.41 16.01 5.30
C LEU A 209 1.54 17.20 5.70
N PRO A 210 1.39 17.52 7.00
CA PRO A 210 0.65 18.71 7.42
C PRO A 210 1.17 20.01 6.78
N ALA A 211 2.49 20.15 6.60
CA ALA A 211 3.06 21.31 5.90
C ALA A 211 2.53 21.45 4.45
N ASP A 212 2.42 20.34 3.71
CA ASP A 212 1.86 20.32 2.37
C ASP A 212 0.38 20.70 2.38
N LEU A 213 -0.39 20.11 3.30
CA LEU A 213 -1.80 20.42 3.48
C LEU A 213 -2.01 21.87 3.86
N LYS A 214 -1.12 22.47 4.66
CA LYS A 214 -1.19 23.87 5.06
C LYS A 214 -1.05 24.80 3.84
N VAL A 215 -0.09 24.52 2.95
CA VAL A 215 0.05 25.26 1.68
C VAL A 215 -1.23 25.16 0.85
N ILE A 216 -1.75 23.94 0.69
CA ILE A 216 -2.96 23.68 -0.09
C ILE A 216 -4.19 24.38 0.53
N MET A 217 -4.43 24.23 1.83
CA MET A 217 -5.58 24.82 2.50
C MET A 217 -5.54 26.35 2.45
N THR A 218 -4.36 26.94 2.63
CA THR A 218 -4.15 28.40 2.55
C THR A 218 -4.43 28.91 1.14
N TYR A 219 -3.91 28.23 0.11
CA TYR A 219 -4.20 28.56 -1.28
C TYR A 219 -5.70 28.44 -1.59
N LEU A 220 -6.37 27.38 -1.12
CA LEU A 220 -7.80 27.23 -1.33
C LEU A 220 -8.60 28.36 -0.67
N ASP A 221 -8.16 28.89 0.48
CA ASP A 221 -8.81 30.04 1.13
C ASP A 221 -8.46 31.40 0.51
N SER A 222 -7.40 31.48 -0.31
CA SER A 222 -7.00 32.72 -0.96
C SER A 222 -7.96 33.16 -2.07
N ASP A 223 -7.85 34.42 -2.48
CA ASP A 223 -8.63 34.96 -3.59
C ASP A 223 -8.31 34.25 -4.92
N GLU A 224 -7.07 33.83 -5.12
CA GLU A 224 -6.65 33.02 -6.26
C GLU A 224 -7.34 31.66 -6.26
N GLY A 225 -7.38 30.98 -5.11
CA GLY A 225 -8.11 29.73 -4.94
C GLY A 225 -9.61 29.90 -5.18
N ALA A 226 -10.20 30.99 -4.69
CA ALA A 226 -11.62 31.32 -4.89
C ALA A 226 -11.96 31.59 -6.37
N LYS A 227 -11.03 32.18 -7.14
CA LYS A 227 -11.17 32.37 -8.59
C LYS A 227 -10.99 31.06 -9.36
N ALA A 228 -10.11 30.18 -8.89
CA ALA A 228 -9.77 28.93 -9.56
C ALA A 228 -10.76 27.79 -9.30
N PHE A 229 -11.43 27.78 -8.15
CA PHE A 229 -12.29 26.69 -7.69
C PHE A 229 -13.59 27.21 -7.05
N THR A 230 -14.69 26.54 -7.35
CA THR A 230 -15.99 26.84 -6.72
C THR A 230 -15.95 26.58 -5.21
N VAL A 231 -16.81 27.27 -4.44
CA VAL A 231 -16.96 27.01 -2.99
C VAL A 231 -17.20 25.53 -2.71
N THR A 232 -18.03 24.87 -3.53
CA THR A 232 -18.29 23.43 -3.44
C THR A 232 -17.00 22.61 -3.59
N GLN A 233 -16.19 22.85 -4.63
CA GLN A 233 -14.93 22.13 -4.84
C GLN A 233 -13.95 22.33 -3.68
N ARG A 234 -13.85 23.57 -3.18
CA ARG A 234 -12.95 23.90 -2.07
C ARG A 234 -13.35 23.18 -0.78
N LEU A 235 -14.62 23.28 -0.37
CA LEU A 235 -15.12 22.61 0.84
C LEU A 235 -15.05 21.08 0.70
N TYR A 236 -15.40 20.56 -0.47
CA TYR A 236 -15.29 19.13 -0.78
C TYR A 236 -13.84 18.64 -0.60
N PHE A 237 -12.87 19.33 -1.23
CA PHE A 237 -11.47 18.94 -1.16
C PHE A 237 -10.94 18.98 0.27
N LYS A 238 -11.22 20.06 1.01
CA LYS A 238 -10.82 20.22 2.41
C LYS A 238 -11.34 19.10 3.30
N ALA A 239 -12.64 18.79 3.20
CA ALA A 239 -13.25 17.73 3.97
C ALA A 239 -12.69 16.36 3.58
N PHE A 240 -12.50 16.10 2.28
CA PHE A 240 -11.96 14.82 1.80
C PHE A 240 -10.52 14.60 2.24
N ALA A 241 -9.64 15.59 2.01
CA ALA A 241 -8.22 15.51 2.30
C ALA A 241 -7.95 15.35 3.81
N SER A 242 -8.59 16.18 4.64
CA SER A 242 -8.47 16.08 6.10
C SER A 242 -9.02 14.74 6.61
N THR A 243 -10.18 14.29 6.13
CA THR A 243 -10.74 12.97 6.53
C THR A 243 -9.82 11.83 6.12
N ALA A 244 -9.29 11.84 4.89
CA ALA A 244 -8.36 10.82 4.41
C ALA A 244 -7.07 10.80 5.21
N PHE A 245 -6.53 11.98 5.54
CA PHE A 245 -5.31 12.15 6.32
C PHE A 245 -5.51 11.73 7.78
N THR A 246 -6.64 12.05 8.41
CA THR A 246 -6.88 11.69 9.82
C THR A 246 -7.20 10.20 9.97
N LEU A 247 -8.00 9.63 9.07
CA LEU A 247 -8.44 8.23 9.14
C LEU A 247 -7.49 7.24 8.46
N TRP A 248 -6.43 7.72 7.80
CA TRP A 248 -5.49 6.92 7.00
C TRP A 248 -6.17 6.02 5.97
N THR A 249 -7.23 6.56 5.37
CA THR A 249 -7.96 5.86 4.34
C THR A 249 -7.27 6.01 3.00
N ARG A 250 -7.44 5.01 2.15
CA ARG A 250 -7.22 5.19 0.72
C ARG A 250 -8.43 5.91 0.13
N ASN A 251 -8.23 6.59 -1.01
CA ASN A 251 -9.34 7.28 -1.67
C ASN A 251 -10.52 6.35 -1.99
N ASP A 252 -10.27 5.08 -2.35
CA ASP A 252 -11.31 4.09 -2.64
C ASP A 252 -12.10 3.64 -1.39
N GLU A 253 -11.50 3.73 -0.20
CA GLU A 253 -12.19 3.48 1.06
C GLU A 253 -13.09 4.67 1.42
N LEU A 254 -12.65 5.90 1.12
CA LEU A 254 -13.36 7.11 1.52
C LEU A 254 -14.55 7.47 0.62
N VAL A 255 -14.45 7.25 -0.70
CA VAL A 255 -15.53 7.56 -1.65
C VAL A 255 -16.82 6.78 -1.40
N ASN A 256 -16.74 5.66 -0.69
CA ASN A 256 -17.89 4.81 -0.35
C ASN A 256 -18.49 5.12 1.03
N LEU A 257 -17.94 6.10 1.76
CA LEU A 257 -18.42 6.45 3.10
C LEU A 257 -19.80 7.11 3.02
N GLN A 258 -20.75 6.63 3.83
CA GLN A 258 -22.11 7.15 3.91
C GLN A 258 -22.38 7.79 5.28
N PHE A 259 -23.39 8.67 5.36
CA PHE A 259 -23.70 9.35 6.62
C PHE A 259 -24.18 8.43 7.73
N LYS A 260 -24.71 7.23 7.44
CA LYS A 260 -24.98 6.21 8.47
C LYS A 260 -23.71 5.74 9.19
N ASP A 261 -22.55 5.90 8.55
CA ASP A 261 -21.25 5.50 9.06
C ASP A 261 -20.56 6.63 9.85
N VAL A 262 -21.19 7.82 9.93
CA VAL A 262 -20.65 9.00 10.62
C VAL A 262 -21.63 9.50 11.66
N LYS A 263 -21.19 9.62 12.91
CA LYS A 263 -21.94 10.30 13.96
C LYS A 263 -21.24 11.61 14.31
N MET A 264 -21.93 12.72 14.12
CA MET A 264 -21.36 14.05 14.27
C MET A 264 -21.73 14.68 15.62
N ASP A 265 -20.94 15.68 16.01
CA ASP A 265 -21.12 16.53 17.19
C ASP A 265 -21.33 15.77 18.51
N LEU A 266 -20.63 14.64 18.68
CA LEU A 266 -20.63 13.87 19.93
C LEU A 266 -19.73 14.55 20.97
N ARG A 267 -19.98 14.25 22.26
CA ARG A 267 -19.15 14.71 23.38
C ARG A 267 -18.60 13.54 24.18
N SER A 268 -17.32 13.61 24.54
CA SER A 268 -16.70 12.63 25.43
C SER A 268 -17.26 12.77 26.86
N LYS A 269 -16.93 11.82 27.74
CA LYS A 269 -17.21 11.94 29.18
C LYS A 269 -16.59 13.20 29.81
N THR A 270 -15.52 13.73 29.21
CA THR A 270 -14.82 14.95 29.62
C THR A 270 -15.30 16.20 28.89
N GLY A 271 -16.38 16.10 28.09
CA GLY A 271 -16.97 17.22 27.37
C GLY A 271 -16.31 17.59 26.04
N ILE A 272 -15.27 16.87 25.62
CA ILE A 272 -14.50 17.13 24.38
C ILE A 272 -15.36 16.78 23.16
N PRO A 273 -15.56 17.71 22.20
CA PRO A 273 -16.32 17.43 20.99
C PRO A 273 -15.55 16.52 20.03
N TYR A 274 -16.24 15.56 19.43
CA TYR A 274 -15.68 14.66 18.42
C TYR A 274 -16.72 14.19 17.40
N HIS A 275 -16.24 13.63 16.30
CA HIS A 275 -17.02 12.87 15.33
C HIS A 275 -16.60 11.40 15.39
N GLU A 276 -17.56 10.48 15.37
CA GLU A 276 -17.31 9.04 15.28
C GLU A 276 -17.44 8.59 13.83
N PHE A 277 -16.37 8.02 13.27
CA PHE A 277 -16.38 7.42 11.94
C PHE A 277 -16.32 5.90 12.05
N SER A 278 -17.15 5.20 11.29
CA SER A 278 -17.21 3.75 11.22
C SER A 278 -16.73 3.26 9.86
N LEU A 279 -15.54 2.69 9.78
CA LEU A 279 -15.04 2.15 8.52
C LEU A 279 -15.39 0.67 8.38
N ILE A 280 -16.40 0.38 7.57
CA ILE A 280 -16.90 -0.99 7.32
C ILE A 280 -16.00 -1.73 6.31
N PHE A 281 -15.51 -1.03 5.28
CA PHE A 281 -14.79 -1.63 4.16
C PHE A 281 -13.32 -1.21 4.13
N ARG A 282 -12.53 -1.68 5.11
CA ARG A 282 -11.07 -1.54 5.04
C ARG A 282 -10.44 -2.71 4.30
N LYS A 283 -9.67 -2.42 3.26
CA LYS A 283 -8.98 -3.43 2.43
C LYS A 283 -8.05 -4.34 3.25
N THR A 284 -7.53 -3.82 4.36
CA THR A 284 -6.60 -4.53 5.26
C THR A 284 -7.30 -5.22 6.44
N ASN A 285 -8.61 -5.01 6.63
CA ASN A 285 -9.37 -5.67 7.66
C ASN A 285 -9.77 -7.07 7.21
N LYS A 286 -9.18 -8.11 7.82
CA LYS A 286 -9.45 -9.51 7.47
C LYS A 286 -10.81 -9.99 7.95
N ASP A 287 -11.42 -9.29 8.91
CA ASP A 287 -12.71 -9.63 9.48
C ASP A 287 -13.77 -8.59 9.09
N PRO A 288 -14.64 -8.90 8.11
CA PRO A 288 -15.70 -7.98 7.68
C PRO A 288 -16.78 -7.75 8.75
N THR A 289 -16.76 -8.48 9.87
CA THR A 289 -17.71 -8.29 10.98
C THR A 289 -17.21 -7.27 12.02
N LYS A 290 -15.90 -6.96 12.03
CA LYS A 290 -15.31 -5.99 12.96
C LYS A 290 -15.22 -4.61 12.31
N VAL A 291 -16.25 -3.80 12.50
CA VAL A 291 -16.23 -2.38 12.13
C VAL A 291 -15.31 -1.64 13.10
N GLN A 292 -14.30 -0.96 12.56
CA GLN A 292 -13.41 -0.13 13.36
C GLN A 292 -13.99 1.28 13.47
N LYS A 293 -14.07 1.77 14.70
CA LYS A 293 -14.61 3.10 15.04
C LYS A 293 -13.48 4.05 15.38
N TYR A 294 -13.53 5.25 14.83
CA TYR A 294 -12.55 6.31 15.04
C TYR A 294 -13.23 7.50 15.66
N MET A 295 -12.72 7.94 16.81
CA MET A 295 -13.18 9.16 17.47
C MET A 295 -12.22 10.28 17.09
N VAL A 296 -12.68 11.18 16.23
CA VAL A 296 -11.89 12.31 15.72
C VAL A 296 -12.30 13.58 16.42
N GLN A 297 -11.41 14.12 17.23
CA GLN A 297 -11.64 15.35 18.00
C GLN A 297 -11.41 16.58 17.12
N LEU A 298 -11.95 17.72 17.57
CA LEU A 298 -11.61 19.03 17.03
C LEU A 298 -10.12 19.32 17.22
N ASP A 299 -9.40 19.61 16.14
CA ASP A 299 -7.99 20.00 16.18
C ASP A 299 -7.84 21.49 15.88
N LYS A 300 -7.75 22.31 16.92
CA LYS A 300 -7.56 23.77 16.78
C LYS A 300 -6.12 24.16 16.48
N VAL A 301 -5.16 23.28 16.77
CA VAL A 301 -3.73 23.57 16.65
C VAL A 301 -3.30 23.38 15.20
N HIS A 302 -3.84 22.35 14.54
CA HIS A 302 -3.53 22.00 13.16
C HIS A 302 -4.77 22.08 12.26
N PRO A 303 -5.25 23.31 11.94
CA PRO A 303 -6.45 23.50 11.12
C PRO A 303 -6.35 22.87 9.73
N GLU A 304 -5.15 22.68 9.19
CA GLU A 304 -4.89 22.03 7.91
C GLU A 304 -5.28 20.54 7.87
N VAL A 305 -5.28 19.87 9.03
CA VAL A 305 -5.66 18.45 9.19
C VAL A 305 -6.91 18.26 10.05
N ASP A 306 -7.59 19.35 10.40
CA ASP A 306 -8.78 19.34 11.25
C ASP A 306 -10.02 18.79 10.52
N CYS A 307 -10.11 17.46 10.48
CA CYS A 307 -11.23 16.73 9.91
C CYS A 307 -12.58 17.12 10.53
N TYR A 308 -12.63 17.47 11.83
CA TYR A 308 -13.87 17.84 12.50
C TYR A 308 -14.52 19.05 11.84
N THR A 309 -13.78 20.15 11.74
CA THR A 309 -14.33 21.42 11.21
C THR A 309 -14.62 21.32 9.72
N HIS A 310 -13.73 20.71 8.93
CA HIS A 310 -13.92 20.62 7.48
C HIS A 310 -15.11 19.74 7.10
N VAL A 311 -15.31 18.58 7.75
CA VAL A 311 -16.48 17.73 7.49
C VAL A 311 -17.77 18.42 7.93
N LYS A 312 -17.75 19.16 9.04
CA LYS A 312 -18.91 19.94 9.48
C LYS A 312 -19.28 21.06 8.50
N ALA A 313 -18.31 21.83 8.03
CA ALA A 313 -18.53 22.86 7.01
C ALA A 313 -19.08 22.25 5.70
N TRP A 314 -18.52 21.11 5.28
CA TRP A 314 -18.99 20.39 4.11
C TRP A 314 -20.42 19.86 4.25
N LYS A 315 -20.78 19.30 5.41
CA LYS A 315 -22.16 18.88 5.70
C LYS A 315 -23.15 20.04 5.57
N ILE A 316 -22.85 21.18 6.20
CA ILE A 316 -23.73 22.36 6.17
C ILE A 316 -23.93 22.83 4.73
N HIS A 317 -22.86 22.88 3.93
CA HIS A 317 -22.93 23.24 2.52
C HIS A 317 -23.78 22.25 1.70
N MET A 318 -23.61 20.95 1.92
CA MET A 318 -24.42 19.93 1.23
C MET A 318 -25.91 20.01 1.59
N GLU A 319 -26.25 20.20 2.86
CA GLU A 319 -27.65 20.35 3.30
C GLU A 319 -28.27 21.62 2.68
N GLY A 320 -27.49 22.70 2.56
CA GLY A 320 -27.90 23.91 1.86
C GLY A 320 -28.17 23.68 0.37
N LEU A 321 -27.30 22.93 -0.33
CA LEU A 321 -27.50 22.59 -1.75
C LEU A 321 -28.70 21.65 -1.97
N LEU A 322 -28.94 20.73 -1.03
CA LEU A 322 -29.96 19.69 -1.14
C LEU A 322 -31.35 20.17 -0.68
N GLY A 323 -31.41 21.25 0.11
CA GLY A 323 -32.64 21.79 0.70
C GLY A 323 -33.27 20.87 1.76
N ARG A 324 -32.56 19.83 2.20
CA ARG A 324 -32.96 18.91 3.27
C ARG A 324 -31.76 18.44 4.06
N SER A 325 -32.01 17.96 5.28
CA SER A 325 -30.99 17.26 6.06
C SER A 325 -30.51 16.00 5.36
N LEU A 326 -29.26 15.63 5.59
CA LEU A 326 -28.66 14.41 5.06
C LEU A 326 -29.19 13.19 5.80
N THR A 327 -29.50 12.13 5.05
CA THR A 327 -29.99 10.85 5.54
C THR A 327 -28.85 9.82 5.57
N GLY A 328 -29.02 8.73 6.31
CA GLY A 328 -27.96 7.72 6.47
C GLY A 328 -27.46 7.08 5.16
N ASN A 329 -28.28 7.05 4.11
CA ASN A 329 -27.90 6.47 2.82
C ASN A 329 -27.18 7.46 1.89
N ASP A 330 -27.17 8.76 2.22
CA ASP A 330 -26.45 9.75 1.44
C ASP A 330 -24.93 9.54 1.61
N PHE A 331 -24.20 9.65 0.50
CA PHE A 331 -22.74 9.59 0.53
C PHE A 331 -22.18 10.84 1.22
N VAL A 332 -21.13 10.68 2.02
CA VAL A 332 -20.38 11.80 2.60
C VAL A 332 -19.65 12.57 1.50
N PHE A 333 -19.15 11.84 0.49
CA PHE A 333 -18.42 12.37 -0.65
C PHE A 333 -19.11 11.95 -1.97
N PRO A 334 -20.24 12.59 -2.32
CA PRO A 334 -20.97 12.32 -3.56
C PRO A 334 -20.14 12.69 -4.80
N ALA A 335 -20.59 12.23 -5.97
CA ALA A 335 -19.93 12.49 -7.24
C ALA A 335 -19.88 14.00 -7.54
N LEU A 336 -18.67 14.50 -7.82
CA LEU A 336 -18.43 15.90 -8.14
C LEU A 336 -18.13 16.06 -9.64
N ALA A 337 -18.94 16.87 -10.33
CA ALA A 337 -18.68 17.24 -11.72
C ALA A 337 -17.52 18.26 -11.81
N SER A 338 -16.87 18.34 -12.96
CA SER A 338 -15.83 19.34 -13.23
C SER A 338 -16.32 20.79 -13.08
N THR A 339 -17.61 21.02 -13.27
CA THR A 339 -18.29 22.31 -13.06
C THR A 339 -18.52 22.66 -11.58
N GLY A 340 -18.16 21.77 -10.64
CA GLY A 340 -18.41 21.95 -9.21
C GLY A 340 -19.83 21.58 -8.76
N GLN A 341 -20.66 21.02 -9.64
CA GLN A 341 -21.98 20.51 -9.28
C GLN A 341 -21.89 19.13 -8.62
N VAL A 342 -22.67 18.94 -7.55
CA VAL A 342 -22.77 17.68 -6.81
C VAL A 342 -23.87 16.81 -7.39
N LYS A 343 -23.56 15.54 -7.66
CA LYS A 343 -24.52 14.51 -8.04
C LYS A 343 -24.81 13.63 -6.83
N PHE A 344 -25.92 13.90 -6.16
CA PHE A 344 -26.37 13.11 -5.02
C PHE A 344 -26.76 11.68 -5.44
N GLY A 345 -26.52 10.72 -4.55
CA GLY A 345 -26.84 9.30 -4.78
C GLY A 345 -25.77 8.50 -5.54
N GLU A 346 -24.76 9.16 -6.11
CA GLU A 346 -23.61 8.49 -6.73
C GLU A 346 -22.33 8.80 -5.92
N PRO A 347 -21.45 7.81 -5.66
CA PRO A 347 -20.16 8.07 -5.03
C PRO A 347 -19.19 8.72 -6.01
N THR A 348 -18.27 9.55 -5.53
CA THR A 348 -17.18 10.06 -6.36
C THR A 348 -16.31 8.93 -6.90
N SER A 349 -15.92 9.02 -8.17
CA SER A 349 -14.95 8.08 -8.75
C SER A 349 -13.52 8.42 -8.33
N ARG A 350 -12.65 7.39 -8.24
CA ARG A 350 -11.23 7.58 -7.96
C ARG A 350 -10.59 8.57 -8.91
N SER A 351 -10.82 8.41 -10.22
CA SER A 351 -10.25 9.26 -11.25
C SER A 351 -10.72 10.72 -11.13
N ALA A 352 -12.00 10.95 -10.80
CA ALA A 352 -12.51 12.31 -10.63
C ALA A 352 -11.81 13.03 -9.46
N PHE A 353 -11.60 12.33 -8.34
CA PHE A 353 -10.86 12.91 -7.23
C PHE A 353 -9.37 13.10 -7.56
N GLU A 354 -8.73 12.14 -8.23
CA GLU A 354 -7.33 12.27 -8.65
C GLU A 354 -7.12 13.49 -9.56
N THR A 355 -8.04 13.76 -10.49
CA THR A 355 -8.00 14.98 -11.31
C THR A 355 -8.10 16.23 -10.44
N LEU A 356 -9.07 16.30 -9.53
CA LEU A 356 -9.18 17.44 -8.61
C LEU A 356 -7.93 17.63 -7.74
N LEU A 357 -7.35 16.53 -7.25
CA LEU A 357 -6.11 16.55 -6.47
C LEU A 357 -4.96 17.12 -7.27
N ASN A 358 -4.76 16.67 -8.51
CA ASN A 358 -3.70 17.18 -9.38
C ASN A 358 -3.88 18.67 -9.67
N ASP A 359 -5.10 19.09 -10.03
CA ASP A 359 -5.40 20.49 -10.33
C ASP A 359 -5.14 21.41 -9.13
N VAL A 360 -5.52 20.97 -7.91
CA VAL A 360 -5.29 21.73 -6.68
C VAL A 360 -3.80 21.81 -6.36
N VAL A 361 -3.08 20.69 -6.44
CA VAL A 361 -1.65 20.61 -6.13
C VAL A 361 -0.80 21.43 -7.10
N GLU A 362 -1.13 21.38 -8.40
CA GLU A 362 -0.46 22.16 -9.43
C GLU A 362 -0.65 23.66 -9.19
N LYS A 363 -1.89 24.10 -8.93
CA LYS A 363 -2.17 25.54 -8.73
C LYS A 363 -1.73 26.07 -7.39
N SER A 364 -1.66 25.25 -6.34
CA SER A 364 -1.16 25.64 -5.03
C SER A 364 0.37 25.61 -4.93
N ASP A 365 1.06 25.11 -5.97
CA ASP A 365 2.50 24.88 -5.98
C ASP A 365 3.01 24.06 -4.77
N ALA A 366 2.20 23.10 -4.30
CA ALA A 366 2.54 22.32 -3.09
C ALA A 366 3.71 21.34 -3.31
N LEU A 367 4.11 21.12 -4.57
CA LEU A 367 5.25 20.28 -4.94
C LEU A 367 6.49 21.10 -5.33
N HIS A 368 6.52 22.40 -5.02
CA HIS A 368 7.66 23.26 -5.38
C HIS A 368 9.01 22.64 -5.00
N GLY A 369 9.88 22.44 -6.00
CA GLY A 369 11.22 21.88 -5.79
C GLY A 369 11.29 20.39 -5.43
N ARG A 370 10.17 19.66 -5.39
CA ARG A 370 10.14 18.22 -5.09
C ARG A 370 9.86 17.38 -6.33
N ASN A 371 10.67 16.34 -6.52
CA ASN A 371 10.46 15.34 -7.57
C ASN A 371 9.49 14.25 -7.09
N GLY A 372 8.28 14.23 -7.64
CA GLY A 372 7.31 13.18 -7.36
C GLY A 372 5.88 13.61 -7.63
N LYS A 373 4.92 12.82 -7.15
CA LYS A 373 3.49 13.13 -7.28
C LYS A 373 2.69 12.64 -6.08
N PHE A 374 1.66 13.41 -5.73
CA PHE A 374 0.61 12.94 -4.85
C PHE A 374 -0.35 12.04 -5.63
N THR A 375 -0.79 10.95 -5.00
CA THR A 375 -1.77 10.01 -5.58
C THR A 375 -2.69 9.51 -4.48
N THR A 376 -3.53 8.52 -4.75
CA THR A 376 -4.52 7.97 -3.80
C THR A 376 -3.99 7.47 -2.46
N HIS A 377 -2.67 7.33 -2.33
CA HIS A 377 -2.01 6.86 -1.11
C HIS A 377 -1.32 7.97 -0.30
N CYS A 378 -1.29 9.21 -0.80
CA CYS A 378 -0.53 10.30 -0.16
C CYS A 378 -1.02 10.61 1.26
N PHE A 379 -2.35 10.69 1.47
CA PHE A 379 -2.92 11.00 2.77
C PHE A 379 -2.70 9.88 3.80
N ARG A 380 -2.92 8.63 3.40
CA ARG A 380 -2.67 7.46 4.26
C ARG A 380 -1.20 7.38 4.69
N ARG A 381 -0.28 7.63 3.75
CA ARG A 381 1.17 7.65 4.03
C ARG A 381 1.54 8.79 4.95
N GLY A 382 1.17 10.01 4.56
CA GLY A 382 1.51 11.22 5.31
C GLY A 382 0.93 11.23 6.71
N GLY A 383 -0.32 10.80 6.89
CA GLY A 383 -0.91 10.68 8.22
C GLY A 383 -0.20 9.65 9.10
N ALA A 384 0.17 8.50 8.53
CA ALA A 384 0.86 7.44 9.27
C ALA A 384 2.29 7.86 9.66
N GLN A 385 3.04 8.44 8.73
CA GLN A 385 4.38 8.95 8.99
C GLN A 385 4.34 10.12 9.96
N TYR A 386 3.43 11.08 9.79
CA TYR A 386 3.28 12.21 10.71
C TYR A 386 3.05 11.75 12.14
N ARG A 387 2.06 10.88 12.40
CA ARG A 387 1.84 10.38 13.77
C ARG A 387 2.98 9.51 14.30
N PHE A 388 3.78 8.89 13.44
CA PHE A 388 4.90 8.05 13.87
C PHE A 388 6.17 8.86 14.14
N LEU A 389 6.48 9.86 13.31
CA LEU A 389 7.76 10.57 13.27
C LEU A 389 7.68 12.03 13.73
N TRP A 390 6.66 12.78 13.31
CA TRP A 390 6.69 14.26 13.36
C TRP A 390 5.62 14.91 14.25
N ALA A 391 4.62 14.16 14.71
CA ALA A 391 3.59 14.71 15.59
C ALA A 391 4.13 14.93 17.01
N ASP A 392 3.72 16.02 17.66
CA ASP A 392 4.07 16.34 19.06
C ASP A 392 3.88 15.14 19.99
N ARG A 393 2.75 14.45 19.79
CA ARG A 393 2.44 13.18 20.44
C ARG A 393 2.55 12.03 19.45
N LYS A 394 3.78 11.53 19.31
CA LYS A 394 4.11 10.35 18.50
C LYS A 394 3.35 9.12 18.98
N TRP A 395 2.99 8.25 18.04
CA TRP A 395 2.24 7.03 18.29
C TRP A 395 3.17 5.81 18.28
N SER A 396 2.93 4.89 19.21
CA SER A 396 3.61 3.59 19.17
C SER A 396 3.28 2.84 17.88
N LEU A 397 4.18 1.98 17.43
CA LEU A 397 3.96 1.14 16.25
C LEU A 397 2.67 0.30 16.37
N LYS A 398 2.30 -0.12 17.59
CA LYS A 398 1.04 -0.84 17.86
C LYS A 398 -0.18 0.05 17.60
N ALA A 399 -0.14 1.31 18.02
CA ALA A 399 -1.19 2.29 17.75
C ALA A 399 -1.29 2.60 16.26
N VAL A 400 -0.15 2.81 15.56
CA VAL A 400 -0.11 2.97 14.11
C VAL A 400 -0.74 1.76 13.41
N LYS A 401 -0.30 0.55 13.77
CA LYS A 401 -0.79 -0.71 13.19
C LYS A 401 -2.30 -0.85 13.35
N TRP A 402 -2.82 -0.57 14.54
CA TRP A 402 -4.25 -0.58 14.82
C TRP A 402 -4.98 0.51 14.03
N TRP A 403 -4.51 1.76 14.08
CA TRP A 403 -5.21 2.89 13.48
C TRP A 403 -5.28 2.80 11.96
N GLY A 404 -4.22 2.39 11.26
CA GLY A 404 -4.27 2.15 9.81
C GLY A 404 -4.76 0.76 9.40
N GLY A 405 -5.14 -0.06 10.38
CA GLY A 405 -5.87 -1.31 10.16
C GLY A 405 -5.01 -2.38 9.51
N TRP A 406 -3.71 -2.36 9.78
CA TRP A 406 -2.79 -3.40 9.36
C TRP A 406 -3.04 -4.68 10.16
N SER A 407 -2.82 -5.84 9.54
CA SER A 407 -3.12 -7.11 10.21
C SER A 407 -2.09 -7.41 11.30
N SER A 408 -2.48 -7.99 12.44
CA SER A 408 -1.57 -8.35 13.53
C SER A 408 -0.36 -9.17 13.07
N ASN A 409 -0.55 -9.99 12.03
CA ASN A 409 0.45 -10.90 11.46
C ASN A 409 1.29 -10.25 10.35
N GLU A 410 1.05 -8.98 10.02
CA GLU A 410 1.84 -8.26 9.03
C GLU A 410 3.25 -8.02 9.55
N ASN A 411 4.24 -8.30 8.70
CA ASN A 411 5.65 -8.21 9.05
C ASN A 411 5.98 -6.76 9.43
N VAL A 412 6.56 -6.60 10.63
CA VAL A 412 6.98 -5.30 11.15
C VAL A 412 7.95 -4.60 10.19
N GLY A 413 8.86 -5.34 9.56
CA GLY A 413 9.78 -4.80 8.57
C GLY A 413 9.07 -4.20 7.34
N THR A 414 7.93 -4.74 6.92
CA THR A 414 7.13 -4.14 5.83
C THR A 414 6.50 -2.82 6.25
N LEU A 415 5.99 -2.74 7.49
CA LEU A 415 5.42 -1.49 8.03
C LEU A 415 6.50 -0.43 8.28
N MET A 416 7.64 -0.83 8.84
CA MET A 416 8.78 0.08 9.04
C MET A 416 9.30 0.60 7.71
N ARG A 417 9.44 -0.27 6.70
CA ARG A 417 9.78 0.14 5.35
C ARG A 417 8.78 1.15 4.78
N TYR A 418 7.48 0.90 4.95
CA TYR A 418 6.43 1.83 4.53
C TYR A 418 6.51 3.20 5.22
N LEU A 419 6.96 3.25 6.47
CA LEU A 419 7.09 4.50 7.25
C LEU A 419 8.41 5.23 6.95
N LEU A 420 9.49 4.52 6.61
CA LEU A 420 10.84 5.08 6.49
C LEU A 420 11.38 5.19 5.05
N ASP A 421 10.77 4.51 4.07
CA ASP A 421 11.30 4.38 2.68
C ASP A 421 11.65 5.73 2.03
N GLU A 422 10.89 6.76 2.36
CA GLU A 422 11.08 8.08 1.80
C GLU A 422 12.09 8.92 2.55
N LEU A 423 12.22 8.73 3.87
CA LEU A 423 13.28 9.36 4.64
C LEU A 423 14.64 8.94 4.04
N MET A 424 14.80 7.64 3.76
CA MET A 424 16.00 7.12 3.10
C MET A 424 16.21 7.66 1.68
N ALA A 425 15.18 8.20 1.02
CA ALA A 425 15.30 8.75 -0.33
C ALA A 425 15.76 10.22 -0.34
N TYR A 426 15.62 10.94 0.79
CA TYR A 426 16.11 12.31 0.94
C TYR A 426 17.49 12.38 1.60
N GLU A 427 17.90 11.32 2.29
CA GLU A 427 19.18 11.24 2.99
C GLU A 427 20.29 10.71 2.08
N GLU A 428 21.07 11.61 1.47
CA GLU A 428 22.29 11.29 0.74
C GLU A 428 23.48 12.08 1.31
N GLY A 429 24.70 11.54 1.16
CA GLY A 429 25.93 12.24 1.54
C GLY A 429 26.12 12.42 3.05
N PHE A 430 26.42 11.32 3.75
CA PHE A 430 26.75 11.32 5.18
C PHE A 430 28.25 11.40 5.48
N SER A 431 29.07 11.74 4.49
CA SER A 431 30.53 11.76 4.64
C SER A 431 31.02 12.76 5.69
N ASP A 432 30.21 13.79 5.97
CA ASP A 432 30.45 14.87 6.91
C ASP A 432 29.58 14.75 8.18
N ILE A 433 28.92 13.61 8.42
CA ILE A 433 27.95 13.47 9.53
C ILE A 433 28.57 13.71 10.91
N MET A 434 29.87 13.43 11.06
CA MET A 434 30.64 13.65 12.28
C MET A 434 31.38 14.99 12.33
N MET A 435 31.20 15.85 11.32
CA MET A 435 31.90 17.13 11.22
C MET A 435 31.09 18.23 11.93
N ASP A 436 31.73 18.93 12.86
CA ASP A 436 31.11 19.98 13.68
C ASP A 436 30.76 21.26 12.88
N ASP A 437 31.39 21.44 11.72
CA ASP A 437 31.22 22.60 10.82
C ASP A 437 30.27 22.33 9.64
N ARG A 438 29.50 21.24 9.70
CA ARG A 438 28.57 20.89 8.63
C ARG A 438 27.56 22.01 8.40
N VAL A 439 27.38 22.35 7.12
CA VAL A 439 26.48 23.44 6.69
C VAL A 439 25.00 23.07 6.86
N ILE A 440 24.68 21.77 6.87
CA ILE A 440 23.29 21.27 6.88
C ILE A 440 23.16 20.13 7.88
N ASP A 441 22.23 20.28 8.82
CA ASP A 441 21.88 19.22 9.76
C ASP A 441 20.91 18.20 9.15
N ARG A 442 21.46 17.33 8.30
CA ARG A 442 20.66 16.34 7.54
C ARG A 442 20.06 15.24 8.42
N HIS A 443 20.55 15.05 9.65
CA HIS A 443 20.21 13.90 10.50
C HIS A 443 19.38 14.24 11.75
N GLU A 444 19.42 15.48 12.26
CA GLU A 444 18.65 15.89 13.46
C GLU A 444 17.15 16.05 13.19
N THR A 445 16.75 16.19 11.92
CA THR A 445 15.34 16.23 11.51
C THR A 445 14.60 14.90 11.74
N PHE A 446 15.32 13.81 12.04
CA PHE A 446 14.79 12.47 12.29
C PHE A 446 14.04 12.32 13.62
N MET A 447 14.43 13.05 14.68
CA MET A 447 13.86 12.86 16.02
C MET A 447 12.74 13.84 16.36
N GLY A 448 12.44 14.79 15.48
CA GLY A 448 11.42 15.81 15.73
C GLY A 448 11.72 16.64 16.98
N GLU A 449 13.00 16.80 17.30
CA GLU A 449 13.45 17.80 18.26
C GLU A 449 13.59 19.10 17.49
N ASP A 450 12.55 19.94 17.52
CA ASP A 450 12.75 21.37 17.29
C ASP A 450 13.84 21.84 18.26
N ASN A 451 14.68 22.77 17.80
CA ASN A 451 15.73 23.45 18.56
C ASN A 451 15.20 24.33 19.72
N THR A 452 14.25 23.81 20.50
CA THR A 452 14.01 24.21 21.88
C THR A 452 14.43 23.05 22.76
N ALA A 453 15.75 22.81 22.83
CA ALA A 453 16.28 21.95 23.89
C ALA A 453 15.71 22.46 25.23
N PRO A 454 15.05 21.63 26.05
CA PRO A 454 14.78 22.02 27.43
C PRO A 454 16.14 22.33 28.05
N LEU A 455 16.31 23.52 28.64
CA LEU A 455 17.55 23.93 29.30
C LEU A 455 18.08 22.75 30.11
N SER A 456 19.26 22.26 29.75
CA SER A 456 19.85 21.15 30.49
C SER A 456 20.19 21.65 31.89
N LYS A 457 20.29 20.74 32.86
CA LYS A 457 20.76 21.10 34.21
C LYS A 457 22.15 21.76 34.16
N ALA A 458 22.98 21.40 33.17
CA ALA A 458 24.28 22.04 32.96
C ALA A 458 24.15 23.48 32.42
N ASP A 459 23.14 23.77 31.59
CA ASP A 459 22.87 25.12 31.09
C ASP A 459 22.31 26.03 32.20
N LEU A 460 21.48 25.49 33.09
CA LEU A 460 21.03 26.18 34.30
C LEU A 460 22.20 26.49 35.26
N VAL A 461 23.12 25.54 35.46
CA VAL A 461 24.32 25.76 36.27
C VAL A 461 25.23 26.81 35.64
N LYS A 462 25.46 26.77 34.32
CA LYS A 462 26.24 27.81 33.61
C LYS A 462 25.56 29.18 33.66
N PHE A 463 24.24 29.23 33.59
CA PHE A 463 23.48 30.47 33.74
C PHE A 463 23.58 31.01 35.17
N GLU A 464 23.47 30.15 36.19
CA GLU A 464 23.64 30.50 37.60
C GLU A 464 25.05 31.02 37.88
N GLU A 465 26.09 30.34 37.40
CA GLU A 465 27.48 30.78 37.48
C GLU A 465 27.70 32.14 36.78
N SER A 466 27.10 32.32 35.60
CA SER A 466 27.17 33.60 34.86
C SER A 466 26.45 34.74 35.59
N MET A 467 25.32 34.45 36.23
CA MET A 467 24.57 35.42 37.03
C MET A 467 25.31 35.81 38.31
N VAL A 468 25.89 34.84 39.02
CA VAL A 468 26.69 35.08 40.24
C VAL A 468 27.93 35.91 39.90
N ALA A 469 28.62 35.59 38.79
CA ALA A 469 29.77 36.36 38.33
C ALA A 469 29.40 37.82 37.98
N LYS A 470 28.26 38.04 37.30
CA LYS A 470 27.77 39.40 37.00
C LYS A 470 27.34 40.17 38.25
N LEU A 471 26.70 39.51 39.21
CA LEU A 471 26.33 40.13 40.48
C LEU A 471 27.55 40.50 41.32
N GLN A 472 28.60 39.66 41.34
CA GLN A 472 29.87 39.97 41.97
C GLN A 472 30.57 41.17 41.30
N LEU A 473 30.49 41.27 39.97
CA LEU A 473 31.02 42.41 39.22
C LEU A 473 30.29 43.71 39.61
N ILE A 474 28.96 43.70 39.65
CA ILE A 474 28.13 44.86 40.03
C ILE A 474 28.38 45.27 41.49
N LEU A 475 28.55 44.29 42.39
CA LEU A 475 28.87 44.55 43.81
C LEU A 475 30.29 45.13 43.98
N SER A 476 31.24 44.69 43.16
CA SER A 476 32.60 45.24 43.13
C SER A 476 32.69 46.64 42.52
N GLU A 477 31.81 46.97 41.57
CA GLU A 477 31.70 48.31 40.98
C GLU A 477 30.95 49.30 41.89
N SER A 478 30.08 48.83 42.79
CA SER A 478 29.29 49.70 43.68
C SER A 478 29.97 50.08 45.01
N THR A 479 31.16 49.56 45.32
CA THR A 479 31.88 49.83 46.59
C THR A 479 32.96 50.93 46.49
N GLY A 480 32.90 51.76 45.45
CA GLY A 480 33.78 52.93 45.24
C GLY A 480 33.31 54.25 45.87
N ALA A 481 32.37 54.25 46.83
CA ALA A 481 31.89 55.48 47.49
C ALA A 481 32.09 55.43 49.01
N ARG A 482 33.20 56.06 49.41
CA ARG A 482 33.66 56.38 50.77
C ARG A 482 32.65 57.27 51.50
N MET A 483 32.18 56.86 52.68
CA MET A 483 31.73 57.73 53.78
C MET A 483 31.77 56.95 55.13
N PRO A 484 32.06 57.61 56.28
CA PRO A 484 32.76 57.02 57.41
C PRO A 484 31.85 56.88 58.67
N PRO A 485 32.34 56.49 59.87
CA PRO A 485 31.71 55.47 60.72
C PRO A 485 30.82 56.05 61.83
N LEU A 486 29.92 55.22 62.37
CA LEU A 486 29.35 55.45 63.69
C LEU A 486 29.43 54.18 64.54
N ASP A 487 29.73 54.48 65.79
CA ASP A 487 30.35 53.71 66.85
C ASP A 487 29.34 52.93 67.70
N CYS A 488 29.88 51.97 68.48
CA CYS A 488 29.35 51.41 69.74
C CYS A 488 28.13 50.45 69.64
N THR A 489 28.09 49.27 70.27
CA THR A 489 28.82 48.75 71.44
C THR A 489 28.51 47.24 71.58
N GLU A 490 29.53 46.43 71.81
CA GLU A 490 29.49 45.16 72.58
C GLU A 490 29.75 45.50 74.08
N PRO A 491 29.69 44.59 75.10
CA PRO A 491 29.90 43.13 75.05
C PRO A 491 29.07 42.27 76.08
N SER A 492 29.47 41.00 76.17
CA SER A 492 29.40 40.07 77.33
C SER A 492 28.23 39.06 77.30
N SER A 493 28.36 37.75 77.50
CA SER A 493 29.47 36.85 77.88
C SER A 493 28.96 35.39 77.77
N MET A 494 29.88 34.46 77.51
CA MET A 494 29.80 32.98 77.62
C MET A 494 29.44 32.49 79.06
N PRO A 495 29.33 31.17 79.42
CA PRO A 495 29.65 29.92 78.69
C PRO A 495 28.72 28.68 78.89
N GLU A 496 29.06 27.61 78.15
CA GLU A 496 29.09 26.16 78.49
C GLU A 496 27.84 25.26 78.73
N SER A 497 27.78 24.23 77.87
CA SER A 497 27.63 22.77 78.15
C SER A 497 26.40 22.23 78.88
N LEU A 498 25.62 21.37 78.20
CA LEU A 498 25.52 19.91 78.48
C LEU A 498 24.49 19.22 77.57
N ALA A 499 24.77 17.95 77.28
CA ALA A 499 24.01 17.05 76.42
C ALA A 499 22.63 16.62 76.96
N ARG A 500 21.66 16.41 76.07
CA ARG A 500 20.75 15.23 76.07
C ARG A 500 19.86 15.14 74.81
N THR A 501 19.91 13.96 74.22
CA THR A 501 18.89 13.17 73.49
C THR A 501 17.45 13.70 73.37
N SER A 502 16.87 13.62 72.16
CA SER A 502 15.50 13.10 71.92
C SER A 502 15.17 13.05 70.41
N ASP A 503 14.97 11.83 69.91
CA ASP A 503 13.98 11.34 68.94
C ASP A 503 13.24 12.29 67.97
N ASN A 504 13.34 11.98 66.66
CA ASN A 504 12.19 11.71 65.78
C ASN A 504 12.61 11.16 64.39
N PRO A 505 11.71 10.45 63.66
CA PRO A 505 12.06 9.40 62.70
C PRO A 505 11.97 9.86 61.22
N PRO A 506 12.44 9.03 60.26
CA PRO A 506 11.87 9.01 58.92
C PRO A 506 11.07 7.73 58.70
N THR A 507 9.75 7.89 58.57
CA THR A 507 8.82 6.86 58.11
C THR A 507 8.99 6.67 56.60
N SER A 508 9.69 5.59 56.23
CA SER A 508 9.70 5.06 54.87
C SER A 508 8.44 4.21 54.66
N SER A 509 7.52 4.68 53.82
CA SER A 509 6.33 3.94 53.41
C SER A 509 6.71 2.85 52.41
N SER A 510 7.05 1.67 52.91
CA SER A 510 7.05 0.42 52.15
C SER A 510 5.60 0.03 51.83
N SER A 511 5.28 -0.02 50.53
CA SER A 511 4.03 -0.60 50.06
C SER A 511 4.07 -2.13 50.17
N PRO A 512 2.91 -2.81 50.30
CA PRO A 512 2.86 -4.21 50.70
C PRO A 512 3.35 -5.14 49.57
N LEU A 513 4.31 -6.00 49.93
CA LEU A 513 4.66 -7.18 49.16
C LEU A 513 3.41 -8.03 48.91
N SER A 514 3.02 -8.11 47.65
CA SER A 514 2.03 -9.09 47.19
C SER A 514 2.57 -10.51 47.44
N PRO A 515 1.72 -11.46 47.85
CA PRO A 515 2.15 -12.83 48.08
C PRO A 515 2.72 -13.41 46.78
N ALA A 516 3.89 -14.02 46.90
CA ALA A 516 4.60 -14.68 45.80
C ALA A 516 3.64 -15.62 45.06
N SER A 517 3.28 -15.23 43.84
CA SER A 517 2.66 -16.11 42.88
C SER A 517 3.59 -17.29 42.68
N SER A 518 3.10 -18.47 43.02
CA SER A 518 3.70 -19.76 42.66
C SER A 518 4.18 -19.68 41.21
N PRO A 519 5.39 -20.14 40.87
CA PRO A 519 5.83 -20.14 39.48
C PRO A 519 4.82 -20.98 38.69
N GLU A 520 4.04 -20.31 37.82
CA GLU A 520 3.26 -21.02 36.81
C GLU A 520 4.20 -21.98 36.11
N PRO A 521 3.82 -23.26 35.94
CA PRO A 521 4.66 -24.22 35.26
C PRO A 521 5.03 -23.63 33.90
N TYR A 522 6.32 -23.43 33.66
CA TYR A 522 6.85 -22.92 32.40
C TYR A 522 6.30 -23.80 31.28
N VAL A 523 5.30 -23.30 30.55
CA VAL A 523 4.77 -23.99 29.38
C VAL A 523 5.77 -23.69 28.26
N PRO A 524 6.62 -24.65 27.86
CA PRO A 524 7.61 -24.41 26.81
C PRO A 524 6.88 -23.97 25.55
N ARG A 525 7.33 -22.88 24.92
CA ARG A 525 6.75 -22.46 23.64
C ARG A 525 6.90 -23.60 22.63
N PRO A 526 5.87 -23.93 21.83
CA PRO A 526 5.98 -24.96 20.81
C PRO A 526 7.06 -24.60 19.83
N SER A 527 7.92 -25.58 19.61
CA SER A 527 9.04 -25.51 18.72
C SER A 527 8.57 -25.42 17.24
N ARG A 528 9.39 -24.90 16.33
CA ARG A 528 8.96 -24.66 14.93
C ARG A 528 8.85 -25.98 14.16
N ILE A 529 7.79 -26.19 13.38
CA ILE A 529 7.65 -27.42 12.58
C ILE A 529 8.69 -27.42 11.43
N PRO A 530 9.58 -28.44 11.38
CA PRO A 530 10.59 -28.56 10.33
C PRO A 530 9.97 -28.75 8.93
N SER A 531 10.78 -28.60 7.90
CA SER A 531 10.34 -28.86 6.52
C SER A 531 10.13 -30.36 6.30
N THR A 532 8.90 -30.76 5.96
CA THR A 532 8.49 -32.15 5.68
C THR A 532 8.68 -32.46 4.20
N LYS A 533 9.56 -33.42 3.87
CA LYS A 533 9.84 -33.82 2.48
C LYS A 533 9.17 -35.14 2.11
N SER A 534 9.00 -36.05 3.06
CA SER A 534 8.43 -37.39 2.87
C SER A 534 7.29 -37.71 3.85
N LEU A 535 6.61 -38.84 3.62
CA LEU A 535 5.69 -39.45 4.59
C LEU A 535 6.44 -39.82 5.88
N ASP A 536 7.66 -40.34 5.76
CA ASP A 536 8.47 -40.72 6.92
C ASP A 536 8.74 -39.51 7.82
N ASP A 537 9.13 -38.36 7.26
CA ASP A 537 9.24 -37.09 8.01
C ASP A 537 7.92 -36.76 8.73
N ALA A 538 6.79 -36.87 8.04
CA ALA A 538 5.49 -36.55 8.59
C ALA A 538 5.13 -37.46 9.79
N LEU A 539 5.34 -38.77 9.65
CA LEU A 539 5.09 -39.76 10.70
C LEU A 539 6.07 -39.61 11.88
N THR A 540 7.34 -39.31 11.60
CA THR A 540 8.33 -39.01 12.64
C THR A 540 7.91 -37.78 13.45
N TYR A 541 7.59 -36.66 12.78
CA TYR A 541 7.17 -35.43 13.46
C TYR A 541 5.85 -35.64 14.22
N TRP A 542 4.94 -36.44 13.68
CA TRP A 542 3.65 -36.73 14.31
C TRP A 542 3.78 -37.54 15.60
N ASN A 543 4.61 -38.59 15.61
CA ASN A 543 4.67 -39.54 16.72
C ASN A 543 5.79 -39.29 17.72
N HIS A 544 6.93 -38.79 17.25
CA HIS A 544 8.17 -38.71 18.03
C HIS A 544 8.74 -37.29 18.11
N GLY A 545 8.23 -36.35 17.32
CA GLY A 545 8.88 -35.05 17.14
C GLY A 545 10.18 -35.18 16.35
N ALA A 546 11.04 -34.17 16.45
CA ALA A 546 12.40 -34.15 15.91
C ALA A 546 13.26 -33.15 16.72
N PRO A 547 13.74 -33.51 17.92
CA PRO A 547 14.51 -32.61 18.78
C PRO A 547 15.74 -32.01 18.09
N GLY A 548 16.47 -32.82 17.29
CA GLY A 548 17.62 -32.35 16.50
C GLY A 548 17.29 -31.32 15.40
N LYS A 549 15.99 -31.13 15.08
CA LYS A 549 15.50 -30.08 14.18
C LYS A 549 14.70 -29.00 14.92
N GLY A 550 14.74 -29.00 16.25
CA GLY A 550 13.99 -28.09 17.10
C GLY A 550 12.49 -28.36 17.10
N LEU A 551 12.07 -29.63 17.14
CA LEU A 551 10.68 -30.07 17.38
C LEU A 551 10.65 -31.04 18.56
N ASP A 552 10.55 -30.53 19.78
CA ASP A 552 10.76 -31.35 20.98
C ASP A 552 9.50 -32.15 21.37
N VAL A 553 8.33 -31.62 21.04
CA VAL A 553 7.03 -32.23 21.34
C VAL A 553 6.43 -32.84 20.06
N PRO A 554 6.01 -34.12 20.06
CA PRO A 554 5.30 -34.74 18.95
C PRO A 554 4.06 -33.95 18.54
N LEU A 555 3.80 -33.83 17.22
CA LEU A 555 2.68 -33.01 16.75
C LEU A 555 1.31 -33.54 17.21
N LYS A 556 1.13 -34.84 17.40
CA LYS A 556 -0.15 -35.38 17.90
C LYS A 556 -0.54 -34.82 19.28
N ASP A 557 0.45 -34.44 20.08
CA ASP A 557 0.29 -33.90 21.44
C ASP A 557 0.24 -32.36 21.45
N TRP A 558 0.34 -31.71 20.28
CA TRP A 558 0.30 -30.25 20.23
C TRP A 558 -1.06 -29.66 20.59
N LEU A 559 -2.17 -30.34 20.30
CA LEU A 559 -3.50 -29.78 20.58
C LEU A 559 -3.84 -29.76 22.07
N THR A 560 -3.19 -30.60 22.87
CA THR A 560 -3.35 -30.60 24.34
C THR A 560 -2.48 -29.54 24.98
N LEU A 561 -1.31 -29.24 24.39
CA LEU A 561 -0.32 -28.32 24.94
C LEU A 561 -0.41 -26.89 24.37
N PHE A 562 -0.95 -26.71 23.17
CA PHE A 562 -0.93 -25.45 22.43
C PHE A 562 -2.29 -25.13 21.79
N LYS A 563 -2.77 -23.89 21.95
CA LYS A 563 -3.99 -23.44 21.29
C LYS A 563 -3.67 -23.07 19.83
N PRO A 564 -4.43 -23.56 18.83
CA PRO A 564 -4.18 -23.27 17.41
C PRO A 564 -4.15 -21.76 17.04
N LEU A 565 -4.81 -20.91 17.83
CA LEU A 565 -4.81 -19.45 17.66
C LEU A 565 -3.44 -18.82 17.91
N ASP A 566 -2.63 -19.44 18.77
CA ASP A 566 -1.34 -18.88 19.20
C ASP A 566 -0.23 -19.12 18.15
N TYR A 567 -0.45 -20.03 17.19
CA TYR A 567 0.57 -20.48 16.22
C TYR A 567 0.04 -20.54 14.78
N SER A 568 -0.65 -19.48 14.34
CA SER A 568 -1.27 -19.40 13.01
C SER A 568 -0.30 -19.63 11.83
N SER A 569 0.99 -19.28 11.97
CA SER A 569 2.01 -19.51 10.94
C SER A 569 2.38 -20.98 10.76
N GLU A 570 2.29 -21.79 11.82
CA GLU A 570 2.60 -23.22 11.80
C GLU A 570 1.32 -24.07 11.66
N GLY A 571 0.14 -23.50 11.95
CA GLY A 571 -1.15 -24.19 11.86
C GLY A 571 -1.44 -24.81 10.49
N VAL A 572 -0.96 -24.20 9.39
CA VAL A 572 -1.10 -24.77 8.03
C VAL A 572 -0.24 -26.03 7.88
N LYS A 573 1.00 -26.02 8.38
CA LYS A 573 1.90 -27.18 8.31
C LYS A 573 1.38 -28.30 9.19
N PHE A 574 1.00 -27.97 10.43
CA PHE A 574 0.36 -28.89 11.36
C PHE A 574 -0.86 -29.57 10.72
N GLY A 575 -1.78 -28.78 10.16
CA GLY A 575 -2.96 -29.30 9.49
C GLY A 575 -2.63 -30.21 8.31
N ASN A 576 -1.61 -29.87 7.50
CA ASN A 576 -1.17 -30.71 6.38
C ASN A 576 -0.58 -32.05 6.84
N ILE A 577 0.28 -32.04 7.86
CA ILE A 577 0.89 -33.26 8.41
C ILE A 577 -0.21 -34.12 9.04
N ARG A 578 -1.08 -33.51 9.85
CA ARG A 578 -2.23 -34.18 10.46
C ARG A 578 -3.09 -34.90 9.42
N PHE A 579 -3.43 -34.25 8.32
CA PHE A 579 -4.26 -34.87 7.28
C PHE A 579 -3.63 -36.12 6.67
N VAL A 580 -2.32 -36.09 6.41
CA VAL A 580 -1.60 -37.24 5.84
C VAL A 580 -1.46 -38.36 6.87
N CYS A 581 -1.15 -38.03 8.13
CA CYS A 581 -1.03 -39.01 9.20
C CYS A 581 -2.36 -39.68 9.54
N GLU A 582 -3.46 -38.91 9.60
CA GLU A 582 -4.81 -39.48 9.77
C GLU A 582 -5.18 -40.40 8.62
N GLU A 583 -4.84 -40.05 7.37
CA GLU A 583 -5.08 -40.94 6.24
C GLU A 583 -4.35 -42.28 6.40
N PHE A 584 -3.05 -42.21 6.76
CA PHE A 584 -2.21 -43.38 6.98
C PHE A 584 -2.74 -44.27 8.11
N TYR A 585 -3.13 -43.70 9.26
CA TYR A 585 -3.60 -44.47 10.40
C TYR A 585 -5.04 -44.96 10.27
N THR A 586 -5.94 -44.16 9.71
CA THR A 586 -7.38 -44.48 9.67
C THR A 586 -7.78 -45.30 8.45
N HIS A 587 -7.18 -45.07 7.29
CA HIS A 587 -7.57 -45.75 6.05
C HIS A 587 -6.59 -46.83 5.62
N CYS A 588 -5.31 -46.70 5.99
CA CYS A 588 -4.30 -47.71 5.68
C CYS A 588 -3.89 -48.55 6.90
N ASN A 589 -4.54 -48.38 8.06
CA ASN A 589 -4.22 -49.06 9.33
C ASN A 589 -2.74 -48.97 9.75
N GLY A 590 -2.03 -47.93 9.32
CA GLY A 590 -0.60 -47.79 9.54
C GLY A 590 0.29 -48.75 8.71
N ASP A 591 -0.25 -49.41 7.69
CA ASP A 591 0.47 -50.31 6.79
C ASP A 591 1.00 -49.53 5.57
N PHE A 592 2.32 -49.52 5.42
CA PHE A 592 3.00 -48.87 4.29
C PHE A 592 2.67 -49.52 2.94
N THR A 593 2.39 -50.82 2.91
CA THR A 593 2.04 -51.55 1.68
C THR A 593 0.68 -51.11 1.17
N LEU A 594 -0.31 -51.02 2.06
CA LEU A 594 -1.63 -50.50 1.74
C LEU A 594 -1.55 -49.03 1.33
N PHE A 595 -0.75 -48.23 2.04
CA PHE A 595 -0.58 -46.83 1.68
C PHE A 595 0.08 -46.64 0.31
N GLU A 596 1.10 -47.43 -0.03
CA GLU A 596 1.79 -47.36 -1.32
C GLU A 596 0.89 -47.84 -2.47
N LEU A 597 0.05 -48.85 -2.24
CA LEU A 597 -0.99 -49.26 -3.18
C LEU A 597 -1.98 -48.12 -3.44
N GLU A 598 -2.31 -47.37 -2.40
CA GLU A 598 -3.30 -46.30 -2.43
C GLU A 598 -2.76 -44.99 -3.01
N PHE A 599 -1.46 -44.71 -2.81
CA PHE A 599 -0.75 -43.49 -3.22
C PHE A 599 0.62 -43.81 -3.84
N PRO A 600 0.67 -44.49 -5.01
CA PRO A 600 1.90 -45.06 -5.57
C PRO A 600 2.94 -44.00 -5.94
N GLY A 601 4.17 -44.19 -5.48
CA GLY A 601 5.34 -43.36 -5.78
C GLY A 601 5.34 -41.99 -5.07
N LEU A 602 4.41 -41.75 -4.13
CA LEU A 602 4.26 -40.45 -3.47
C LEU A 602 4.92 -40.37 -2.09
N ARG A 603 5.40 -41.47 -1.53
CA ARG A 603 6.03 -41.54 -0.19
C ARG A 603 7.13 -40.49 0.01
N GLN A 604 7.97 -40.24 -1.00
CA GLN A 604 9.09 -39.29 -0.93
C GLN A 604 8.76 -37.86 -1.41
N ARG A 605 7.48 -37.58 -1.72
CA ARG A 605 7.05 -36.30 -2.32
C ARG A 605 5.87 -35.72 -1.55
N PHE A 606 6.12 -35.28 -0.31
CA PHE A 606 5.08 -34.88 0.65
C PHE A 606 4.04 -33.88 0.09
N THR A 607 4.46 -32.90 -0.71
CA THR A 607 3.52 -31.92 -1.31
C THR A 607 2.56 -32.57 -2.30
N LEU A 608 3.02 -33.52 -3.11
CA LEU A 608 2.15 -34.27 -4.03
C LEU A 608 1.28 -35.26 -3.28
N LEU A 609 1.85 -35.93 -2.28
CA LEU A 609 1.12 -36.84 -1.41
C LEU A 609 -0.06 -36.15 -0.73
N MET A 610 0.18 -34.98 -0.12
CA MET A 610 -0.85 -34.17 0.52
C MET A 610 -1.98 -33.77 -0.46
N LYS A 611 -1.64 -33.43 -1.72
CA LYS A 611 -2.66 -33.14 -2.75
C LYS A 611 -3.49 -34.37 -3.10
N ALA A 612 -2.85 -35.54 -3.25
CA ALA A 612 -3.53 -36.80 -3.55
C ALA A 612 -4.47 -37.22 -2.41
N VAL A 613 -4.01 -37.14 -1.15
CA VAL A 613 -4.82 -37.41 0.05
C VAL A 613 -6.04 -36.48 0.12
N ARG A 614 -5.88 -35.18 -0.17
CA ARG A 614 -6.99 -34.23 -0.19
C ARG A 614 -8.04 -34.54 -1.26
N GLU A 615 -7.61 -34.90 -2.46
CA GLU A 615 -8.55 -35.26 -3.52
C GLU A 615 -9.28 -36.57 -3.18
N LYS A 616 -8.59 -37.54 -2.57
CA LYS A 616 -9.21 -38.78 -2.12
C LYS A 616 -10.27 -38.56 -1.04
N ARG A 617 -9.97 -37.75 -0.02
CA ARG A 617 -10.93 -37.32 1.00
C ARG A 617 -12.13 -36.57 0.41
N LYS A 618 -11.90 -35.78 -0.64
CA LYS A 618 -12.99 -35.07 -1.34
C LYS A 618 -13.90 -36.03 -2.10
N VAL A 619 -13.35 -37.06 -2.75
CA VAL A 619 -14.12 -38.12 -3.41
C VAL A 619 -14.95 -38.92 -2.39
N ARG A 620 -14.41 -39.18 -1.19
CA ARG A 620 -15.17 -39.84 -0.10
C ARG A 620 -16.24 -38.96 0.56
N GLY A 621 -16.20 -37.64 0.34
CA GLY A 621 -17.10 -36.69 0.99
C GLY A 621 -16.66 -36.26 2.39
N ASP A 622 -15.46 -36.62 2.83
CA ASP A 622 -14.90 -36.25 4.15
C ASP A 622 -14.67 -34.74 4.26
N THR A 623 -14.47 -34.06 3.12
CA THR A 623 -14.31 -32.60 3.09
C THR A 623 -15.64 -31.90 2.89
N LYS A 624 -16.10 -31.18 3.92
CA LYS A 624 -17.16 -30.18 3.77
C LYS A 624 -16.64 -29.06 2.87
N SER A 625 -17.19 -28.94 1.66
CA SER A 625 -16.96 -27.77 0.80
C SER A 625 -17.29 -26.53 1.64
N ARG A 626 -16.29 -25.64 1.81
CA ARG A 626 -16.51 -24.36 2.48
C ARG A 626 -17.60 -23.66 1.67
N LYS A 627 -18.83 -23.58 2.21
CA LYS A 627 -19.94 -22.88 1.58
C LYS A 627 -19.40 -21.51 1.17
N ARG A 628 -19.23 -21.31 -0.14
CA ARG A 628 -19.03 -19.99 -0.69
C ARG A 628 -20.31 -19.26 -0.33
N THR A 629 -20.24 -18.41 0.69
CA THR A 629 -21.26 -17.39 0.89
C THR A 629 -21.27 -16.60 -0.40
N HIS A 630 -22.30 -16.81 -1.21
CA HIS A 630 -22.58 -15.96 -2.35
C HIS A 630 -22.69 -14.54 -1.81
N LYS A 631 -21.70 -13.72 -2.18
CA LYS A 631 -21.69 -12.28 -2.05
C LYS A 631 -21.75 -11.72 -3.45
#